data_AF-A0A6N8UTL6-F1
#
_entry.id   AF-A0A6N8UTL6-F1
#
_cell.length_a   1.000
_cell.length_b   1.000
_cell.length_c   1.000
_cell.angle_alpha   90.00
_cell.angle_beta   90.00
_cell.angle_gamma   90.00
#
_symmetry.space_group_name_H-M   'P 1'
#
loop_
_entity.id
_entity.type
_entity.pdbx_description
1 polymer ?
#
loop_
_entity_poly.entity_id
_entity_poly.type
_entity_poly.pdbx_seq_one_letter_code
_entity_poly.pdbx_strand_id
1 'polypeptide(L)'
;MRRSWQAGLVALGLTVVAVAARADGCLSCVDQLPLAPGLVETADSCLNFDTAAGRVAQAEARGTVPVTEVRAFYRSVLPAFGWNLLDPDALDATRSGERLKISVEVTEGNELRVHYALAPSPGN
;
A
#
# COMPACT_ATOMS: atom_id res chain seq x y z
N MET A 1 44.40 -45.91 -18.83
CA MET A 1 44.79 -44.51 -18.53
C MET A 1 44.33 -43.68 -19.72
N ARG A 2 43.35 -42.76 -19.71
CA ARG A 2 42.82 -41.83 -18.72
C ARG A 2 41.35 -41.51 -19.03
N ARG A 3 40.63 -41.13 -17.98
CA ARG A 3 39.20 -40.87 -17.81
C ARG A 3 38.90 -39.41 -18.17
N SER A 4 37.77 -39.12 -18.83
CA SER A 4 37.16 -37.78 -18.77
C SER A 4 35.64 -37.91 -18.88
N TRP A 5 35.00 -37.90 -17.71
CA TRP A 5 33.57 -37.71 -17.54
C TRP A 5 33.27 -36.22 -17.71
N GLN A 6 32.31 -35.86 -18.56
CA GLN A 6 31.71 -34.53 -18.52
C GLN A 6 30.34 -34.67 -17.87
N ALA A 7 30.26 -34.27 -16.60
CA ALA A 7 29.01 -34.11 -15.88
C ALA A 7 28.34 -32.83 -16.40
N GLY A 8 27.23 -32.97 -17.12
CA GLY A 8 26.40 -31.85 -17.54
C GLY A 8 25.69 -31.24 -16.33
N LEU A 9 25.98 -29.98 -16.03
CA LEU A 9 25.29 -29.18 -15.02
C LEU A 9 23.87 -28.87 -15.50
N VAL A 10 22.86 -29.42 -14.85
CA VAL A 10 21.46 -29.02 -15.04
C VAL A 10 21.21 -27.79 -14.19
N ALA A 11 21.12 -26.62 -14.83
CA ALA A 11 20.72 -25.38 -14.18
C ALA A 11 19.21 -25.41 -13.88
N LEU A 12 18.86 -25.48 -12.60
CA LEU A 12 17.48 -25.46 -12.12
C LEU A 12 17.00 -24.00 -12.07
N GLY A 13 16.19 -23.60 -13.05
CA GLY A 13 15.60 -22.25 -13.10
C GLY A 13 14.56 -22.06 -11.99
N LEU A 14 14.88 -21.21 -11.02
CA LEU A 14 13.95 -20.82 -9.96
C LEU A 14 13.01 -19.71 -10.51
N THR A 15 11.85 -20.08 -11.03
CA THR A 15 10.84 -19.11 -11.44
C THR A 15 10.04 -18.66 -10.21
N VAL A 16 10.34 -17.47 -9.68
CA VAL A 16 9.48 -16.82 -8.69
C VAL A 16 8.25 -16.29 -9.42
N VAL A 17 7.11 -16.97 -9.27
CA VAL A 17 5.82 -16.43 -9.72
C VAL A 17 5.33 -15.46 -8.65
N ALA A 18 5.48 -14.16 -8.89
CA ALA A 18 4.84 -13.15 -8.06
C ALA A 18 3.33 -13.20 -8.33
N VAL A 19 2.56 -13.67 -7.35
CA VAL A 19 1.09 -13.57 -7.40
C VAL A 19 0.74 -12.10 -7.23
N ALA A 20 0.36 -11.43 -8.33
CA ALA A 20 -0.19 -10.10 -8.26
C ALA A 20 -1.54 -10.18 -7.54
N ALA A 21 -1.60 -9.67 -6.30
CA ALA A 21 -2.87 -9.43 -5.62
C ALA A 21 -3.70 -8.47 -6.50
N ARG A 22 -4.85 -8.93 -6.98
CA ARG A 22 -5.81 -8.05 -7.66
C ARG A 22 -6.45 -7.18 -6.59
N ALA A 23 -5.92 -5.98 -6.39
CA ALA A 23 -6.62 -4.95 -5.64
C ALA A 23 -7.83 -4.53 -6.47
N ASP A 24 -9.04 -4.78 -5.96
CA ASP A 24 -10.24 -4.15 -6.46
C ASP A 24 -10.12 -2.64 -6.23
N GLY A 25 -9.53 -1.94 -7.21
CA GLY A 25 -9.31 -0.49 -7.21
C GLY A 25 -8.04 -0.02 -6.49
N CYS A 26 -7.37 0.96 -7.10
CA CYS A 26 -6.51 1.89 -6.36
C CYS A 26 -7.36 3.12 -5.99
N LEU A 27 -6.92 3.87 -4.98
CA LEU A 27 -7.51 5.17 -4.69
C LEU A 27 -7.37 6.11 -5.89
N SER A 28 -8.39 6.93 -6.13
CA SER A 28 -8.42 7.85 -7.26
C SER A 28 -7.37 8.98 -7.17
N CYS A 29 -7.06 9.46 -5.96
CA CYS A 29 -6.11 10.57 -5.75
C CYS A 29 -4.66 10.14 -5.58
N VAL A 30 -4.47 8.96 -5.01
CA VAL A 30 -3.15 8.48 -4.58
C VAL A 30 -2.74 7.38 -5.53
N ASP A 31 -2.01 7.77 -6.56
CA ASP A 31 -1.59 6.86 -7.62
C ASP A 31 -0.89 5.62 -7.06
N GLN A 32 -1.33 4.46 -7.55
CA GLN A 32 -0.88 3.13 -7.15
C GLN A 32 -1.05 2.80 -5.65
N LEU A 33 -1.90 3.51 -4.88
CA LEU A 33 -2.22 3.10 -3.51
C LEU A 33 -3.42 2.13 -3.54
N PRO A 34 -3.23 0.84 -3.21
CA PRO A 34 -4.29 -0.15 -3.28
C PRO A 34 -5.39 0.12 -2.25
N LEU A 35 -6.65 -0.11 -2.63
CA LEU A 35 -7.77 -0.08 -1.70
C LEU A 35 -7.89 -1.44 -0.98
N ALA A 36 -8.07 -1.43 0.33
CA ALA A 36 -8.25 -2.68 1.08
C ALA A 36 -9.55 -3.40 0.66
N PRO A 37 -9.54 -4.74 0.51
CA PRO A 37 -10.72 -5.50 0.14
C PRO A 37 -11.91 -5.23 1.05
N GLY A 38 -13.09 -5.05 0.46
CA GLY A 38 -14.33 -4.73 1.16
C GLY A 38 -14.48 -3.25 1.56
N LEU A 39 -13.50 -2.40 1.26
CA LEU A 39 -13.67 -0.96 1.27
C LEU A 39 -14.11 -0.46 -0.11
N VAL A 40 -14.87 0.63 -0.10
CA VAL A 40 -15.25 1.40 -1.29
C VAL A 40 -14.82 2.84 -1.06
N GLU A 41 -14.10 3.43 -2.03
CA GLU A 41 -13.76 4.85 -1.98
C GLU A 41 -15.04 5.69 -1.94
N THR A 42 -15.09 6.68 -1.05
CA THR A 42 -16.23 7.59 -0.95
C THR A 42 -16.20 8.52 -2.15
N ALA A 43 -17.30 8.57 -2.89
CA ALA A 43 -17.46 9.47 -4.04
C ALA A 43 -17.13 10.92 -3.64
N ASP A 44 -16.39 11.61 -4.50
CA ASP A 44 -15.97 13.01 -4.33
C ASP A 44 -15.15 13.32 -3.06
N SER A 45 -14.67 12.30 -2.34
CA SER A 45 -13.78 12.50 -1.17
C SER A 45 -12.35 12.84 -1.56
N CYS A 46 -12.04 12.72 -2.84
CA CYS A 46 -10.71 12.94 -3.36
C CYS A 46 -10.37 14.42 -3.47
N LEU A 47 -9.33 14.86 -2.75
CA LEU A 47 -8.85 16.23 -2.75
C LEU A 47 -7.35 16.27 -3.03
N ASN A 48 -6.94 16.97 -4.08
CA ASN A 48 -5.55 17.17 -4.45
C ASN A 48 -5.21 18.67 -4.48
N PHE A 49 -4.10 19.05 -3.84
CA PHE A 49 -3.57 20.40 -3.81
C PHE A 49 -2.10 20.39 -4.18
N ASP A 50 -1.70 21.21 -5.15
CA ASP A 50 -0.30 21.42 -5.48
C ASP A 50 0.27 22.58 -4.66
N THR A 51 1.44 22.37 -4.07
CA THR A 51 2.16 23.40 -3.31
C THR A 51 3.60 23.51 -3.80
N ALA A 52 4.31 24.58 -3.40
CA ALA A 52 5.73 24.72 -3.68
C ALA A 52 6.59 23.57 -3.09
N ALA A 53 6.10 22.91 -2.03
CA ALA A 53 6.80 21.80 -1.36
C ALA A 53 6.45 20.42 -1.96
N GLY A 54 5.49 20.35 -2.89
CA GLY A 54 4.98 19.10 -3.45
C GLY A 54 3.45 18.98 -3.32
N ARG A 55 2.90 17.86 -3.77
CA ARG A 55 1.45 17.61 -3.75
C ARG A 55 0.98 17.20 -2.36
N VAL A 56 -0.24 17.60 -2.02
CA VAL A 56 -1.00 17.11 -0.86
C VAL A 56 -2.25 16.43 -1.41
N ALA A 57 -2.51 15.19 -1.00
CA ALA A 57 -3.69 14.44 -1.41
C ALA A 57 -4.44 13.89 -0.20
N GLN A 58 -5.77 13.90 -0.26
CA GLN A 58 -6.64 13.28 0.73
C GLN A 58 -7.72 12.46 0.05
N ALA A 59 -8.11 11.35 0.66
CA ALA A 59 -9.21 10.50 0.20
C ALA A 59 -9.91 9.84 1.40
N GLU A 60 -11.15 9.39 1.21
CA GLU A 60 -11.87 8.57 2.18
C GLU A 60 -12.36 7.27 1.55
N ALA A 61 -12.38 6.20 2.33
CA ALA A 61 -13.07 4.96 1.98
C ALA A 61 -13.93 4.45 3.14
N ARG A 62 -14.99 3.69 2.82
CA ARG A 62 -15.92 3.13 3.80
C ARG A 62 -16.22 1.67 3.50
N GLY A 63 -16.62 0.92 4.52
CA GLY A 63 -17.06 -0.46 4.34
C GLY A 63 -17.27 -1.21 5.65
N THR A 64 -17.79 -2.43 5.55
CA THR A 64 -18.07 -3.29 6.69
C THR A 64 -17.03 -4.41 6.77
N VAL A 65 -15.81 -4.04 7.18
CA VAL A 65 -14.64 -4.93 7.28
C VAL A 65 -14.02 -4.78 8.69
N PRO A 66 -13.40 -5.80 9.28
CA PRO A 66 -12.71 -5.64 10.56
C PRO A 66 -11.50 -4.69 10.47
N VAL A 67 -11.31 -3.82 11.48
CA VAL A 67 -10.15 -2.91 11.59
C VAL A 67 -8.83 -3.65 11.46
N THR A 68 -8.75 -4.85 12.06
CA THR A 68 -7.57 -5.70 12.05
C THR A 68 -7.21 -6.17 10.65
N GLU A 69 -8.20 -6.47 9.81
CA GLU A 69 -7.98 -6.89 8.41
C GLU A 69 -7.48 -5.71 7.56
N VAL A 70 -8.08 -4.53 7.71
CA VAL A 70 -7.62 -3.31 7.02
C VAL A 70 -6.18 -2.95 7.42
N ARG A 71 -5.85 -3.00 8.72
CA ARG A 71 -4.48 -2.74 9.19
C ARG A 71 -3.49 -3.79 8.71
N ALA A 72 -3.85 -5.08 8.75
CA ALA A 72 -3.00 -6.17 8.26
C ALA A 72 -2.74 -6.05 6.75
N PHE A 73 -3.76 -5.69 5.98
CA PHE A 73 -3.64 -5.42 4.56
C PHE A 73 -2.60 -4.34 4.27
N TYR A 74 -2.74 -3.15 4.87
CA TYR A 74 -1.80 -2.05 4.59
C TYR A 74 -0.38 -2.33 5.09
N ARG A 75 -0.21 -3.01 6.23
CA ARG A 75 1.12 -3.44 6.71
C ARG A 75 1.83 -4.36 5.72
N SER A 76 1.08 -5.24 5.07
CA SER A 76 1.60 -6.19 4.08
C SER A 76 1.89 -5.50 2.74
N VAL A 77 0.96 -4.66 2.29
CA VAL A 77 0.96 -4.08 0.95
C VAL A 77 1.92 -2.91 0.82
N LEU A 78 1.96 -1.99 1.79
CA LEU A 78 2.75 -0.76 1.68
C LEU A 78 4.24 -1.02 1.37
N PRO A 79 4.94 -1.95 2.06
CA PRO A 79 6.33 -2.28 1.74
C PRO A 79 6.54 -2.79 0.31
N ALA A 80 5.61 -3.60 -0.21
CA ALA A 80 5.68 -4.11 -1.58
C ALA A 80 5.56 -3.00 -2.64
N PHE A 81 4.99 -1.85 -2.27
CA PHE A 81 4.84 -0.65 -3.11
C PHE A 81 5.92 0.42 -2.84
N GLY A 82 6.97 0.05 -2.11
CA GLY A 82 8.13 0.89 -1.82
C GLY A 82 7.91 1.90 -0.68
N TRP A 83 6.82 1.77 0.08
CA TRP A 83 6.62 2.56 1.29
C TRP A 83 7.40 1.98 2.47
N ASN A 84 8.15 2.83 3.15
CA ASN A 84 8.83 2.50 4.38
C ASN A 84 7.92 2.82 5.57
N LEU A 85 7.45 1.81 6.30
CA LEU A 85 6.65 1.98 7.50
C LEU A 85 7.51 2.57 8.63
N LEU A 86 7.22 3.81 9.01
CA LEU A 86 7.82 4.46 10.17
C LEU A 86 7.18 3.94 11.47
N ASP A 87 5.87 3.73 11.45
CA ASP A 87 5.08 3.17 12.53
C ASP A 87 3.99 2.24 11.95
N PRO A 88 4.16 0.91 12.04
CA PRO A 88 3.18 -0.06 11.56
C PRO A 88 1.84 -0.02 12.32
N ASP A 89 1.83 0.42 13.57
CA ASP A 89 0.60 0.55 14.37
C ASP A 89 -0.17 1.80 13.99
N ALA A 90 0.51 2.91 13.73
CA ALA A 90 -0.11 4.14 13.24
C ALA A 90 -0.36 4.17 11.73
N LEU A 91 0.15 3.19 10.95
CA LEU A 91 0.17 3.20 9.48
C LEU A 91 0.73 4.53 8.92
N ASP A 92 1.85 4.95 9.50
CA ASP A 92 2.65 6.09 9.04
C ASP A 92 3.80 5.56 8.19
N ALA A 93 3.89 5.98 6.93
CA ALA A 93 4.88 5.49 5.99
C ALA A 93 5.47 6.61 5.12
N THR A 94 6.67 6.40 4.60
CA THR A 94 7.33 7.35 3.69
C THR A 94 7.80 6.68 2.40
N ARG A 95 7.76 7.42 1.29
CA ARG A 95 8.25 6.98 -0.02
C ARG A 95 8.68 8.18 -0.83
N SER A 96 9.92 8.20 -1.30
CA SER A 96 10.42 9.22 -2.25
C SER A 96 10.16 10.68 -1.84
N GLY A 97 10.35 11.01 -0.55
CA GLY A 97 10.10 12.36 -0.03
C GLY A 97 8.63 12.66 0.25
N GLU A 98 7.74 11.68 0.12
CA GLU A 98 6.32 11.78 0.52
C GLU A 98 6.09 11.01 1.82
N ARG A 99 5.08 11.44 2.57
CA ARG A 99 4.58 10.78 3.77
C ARG A 99 3.11 10.46 3.61
N LEU A 100 2.76 9.21 3.89
CA LEU A 100 1.41 8.67 3.87
C LEU A 100 0.97 8.34 5.29
N LYS A 101 -0.23 8.79 5.67
CA LYS A 101 -0.92 8.41 6.90
C LYS A 101 -2.26 7.79 6.57
N ILE A 102 -2.56 6.66 7.21
CA ILE A 102 -3.84 5.96 7.06
C ILE A 102 -4.52 5.84 8.42
N SER A 103 -5.60 6.59 8.62
CA SER A 103 -6.40 6.53 9.85
C SER A 103 -7.61 5.64 9.63
N VAL A 104 -7.87 4.71 10.56
CA VAL A 104 -9.02 3.80 10.51
C VAL A 104 -9.89 4.03 11.73
N GLU A 105 -11.15 4.36 11.50
CA GLU A 105 -12.13 4.73 12.52
C GLU A 105 -13.41 3.91 12.35
N VAL A 106 -14.02 3.48 13.46
CA VAL A 106 -15.35 2.85 13.44
C VAL A 106 -16.37 3.96 13.66
N THR A 107 -17.31 4.13 12.73
CA THR A 107 -18.38 5.11 12.85
C THR A 107 -19.59 4.53 13.59
N GLU A 108 -20.56 5.38 13.90
CA GLU A 108 -21.87 4.93 14.33
C GLU A 108 -22.46 3.97 13.29
N GLY A 109 -23.05 2.86 13.74
CA GLY A 109 -23.55 1.80 12.85
C GLY A 109 -22.55 0.67 12.53
N ASN A 110 -21.37 0.67 13.14
CA ASN A 110 -20.34 -0.38 12.96
C ASN A 110 -19.80 -0.47 11.51
N GLU A 111 -19.85 0.65 10.79
CA GLU A 111 -19.15 0.84 9.52
C GLU A 111 -17.74 1.38 9.79
N LEU A 112 -16.77 1.00 8.97
CA LEU A 112 -15.45 1.62 8.99
C LEU A 112 -15.41 2.84 8.08
N ARG A 113 -14.69 3.86 8.55
CA ARG A 113 -14.17 4.95 7.75
C ARG A 113 -12.65 4.92 7.76
N VAL A 114 -12.05 5.04 6.58
CA VAL A 114 -10.60 5.13 6.40
C VAL A 114 -10.26 6.45 5.76
N HIS A 115 -9.40 7.23 6.41
CA HIS A 115 -8.88 8.48 5.89
C HIS A 115 -7.45 8.28 5.41
N TYR A 116 -7.16 8.70 4.19
CA TYR A 116 -5.84 8.68 3.59
C TYR A 116 -5.33 10.10 3.48
N ALA A 117 -4.12 10.36 3.98
CA ALA A 117 -3.47 11.66 3.86
C ALA A 117 -2.06 11.48 3.33
N LEU A 118 -1.78 12.10 2.18
CA LEU A 118 -0.47 12.18 1.55
C LEU A 118 0.02 13.63 1.60
N ALA A 119 1.25 13.83 2.05
CA ALA A 119 1.89 15.13 2.05
C ALA A 119 3.39 14.99 1.78
N PRO A 120 4.09 16.08 1.41
CA PRO A 120 5.54 16.10 1.41
C PRO A 120 6.07 15.72 2.80
N SER A 121 7.04 14.81 2.84
CA SER A 121 7.75 14.49 4.07
C SER A 121 8.65 15.68 4.44
N PRO A 122 8.61 16.18 5.69
CA PRO A 122 9.60 17.17 6.13
C PRO A 122 10.98 16.54 5.97
N GLY A 123 11.89 17.26 5.29
CA GLY A 123 13.27 16.80 5.10
C GLY A 123 13.92 16.56 6.46
N ASN A 124 14.42 15.35 6.64
CA ASN A 124 15.26 14.94 7.77
C ASN A 124 16.63 15.62 7.75
#